data_AF-A0A835WYD5-F1
#
_entry.id   AF-A0A835WYD5-F1
#
_cell.length_a   1.000
_cell.length_b   1.000
_cell.length_c   1.000
_cell.angle_alpha   90.00
_cell.angle_beta   90.00
_cell.angle_gamma   90.00
#
_symmetry.space_group_name_H-M   'P 1'
#
loop_
_entity.id
_entity.type
_entity.pdbx_description
1 polymer ?
#
loop_
_entity_poly.entity_id
_entity_poly.type
_entity_poly.pdbx_seq_one_letter_code
_entity_poly.pdbx_strand_id
1 'polypeptide(L)'
;MINSAQAFVTGFEPATEKSFESMDIESVVNAFFKANSEDEARMVLYSLRIDPREKINAFYSSIVTSNITKEQMTKILPILSEADLLYGKIMKTQEWRLLRYLDEILMKLYQKNSTIRYSQYNLSWPLLNRLRWDGKSIKRLASIMAKKMHISKSTFSTFYFPYILLCMKNKSLELELEESFEDILEKEMKLLK
;
A
#
# COMPACT_ATOMS: atom_id res chain seq x y z
N MET A 1 -5.08 25.11 9.83
CA MET A 1 -6.34 25.67 9.28
C MET A 1 -6.63 27.03 9.90
N ILE A 2 -5.82 28.05 9.62
CA ILE A 2 -6.11 29.44 10.04
C ILE A 2 -6.60 30.24 8.84
N ASN A 3 -5.97 30.02 7.68
CA ASN A 3 -6.29 30.71 6.42
C ASN A 3 -7.72 30.45 5.91
N SER A 4 -8.28 29.25 6.15
CA SER A 4 -9.66 28.94 5.74
C SER A 4 -10.69 29.70 6.58
N ALA A 5 -10.50 29.74 7.91
CA ALA A 5 -11.38 30.49 8.80
C ALA A 5 -11.30 32.00 8.53
N GLN A 6 -10.09 32.52 8.25
CA GLN A 6 -9.88 33.93 7.91
C GLN A 6 -10.57 34.32 6.60
N ALA A 7 -10.54 33.44 5.58
CA ALA A 7 -11.23 33.66 4.31
C ALA A 7 -12.76 33.78 4.49
N PHE A 8 -13.35 32.88 5.31
CA PHE A 8 -14.78 32.93 5.65
C PHE A 8 -15.17 34.23 6.37
N VAL A 9 -14.36 34.70 7.32
CA VAL A 9 -14.60 35.96 8.05
C VAL A 9 -14.54 37.18 7.11
N THR A 10 -13.71 37.13 6.07
CA THR A 10 -13.57 38.24 5.09
C THR A 10 -14.66 38.27 4.01
N GLY A 11 -15.68 37.41 4.09
CA GLY A 11 -16.76 37.33 3.09
C GLY A 11 -16.29 36.77 1.74
N PHE A 12 -15.08 36.23 1.68
CA PHE A 12 -14.58 35.52 0.52
C PHE A 12 -15.01 34.06 0.66
N GLU A 13 -16.19 33.74 0.13
CA GLU A 13 -16.51 32.36 -0.21
C GLU A 13 -15.73 32.05 -1.51
N PRO A 14 -14.60 31.30 -1.48
CA PRO A 14 -14.13 30.72 -2.72
C PRO A 14 -15.31 29.93 -3.26
N ALA A 15 -15.67 30.16 -4.53
CA ALA A 15 -16.64 29.32 -5.21
C ALA A 15 -16.09 27.89 -5.21
N THR A 16 -16.33 27.14 -4.13
CA THR A 16 -16.27 25.70 -4.13
C THR A 16 -17.47 25.34 -4.95
N GLU A 17 -17.28 25.28 -6.27
CA GLU A 17 -18.25 24.67 -7.17
C GLU A 17 -18.69 23.37 -6.50
N LYS A 18 -20.00 23.30 -6.22
CA LYS A 18 -20.68 22.19 -5.57
C LYS A 18 -20.71 20.93 -6.47
N SER A 19 -19.72 20.76 -7.35
CA SER A 19 -19.59 19.67 -8.34
C SER A 19 -18.50 18.67 -7.98
N PHE A 20 -17.60 18.99 -7.04
CA PHE A 20 -16.69 18.01 -6.47
C PHE A 20 -17.26 17.51 -5.15
N GLU A 21 -18.37 16.76 -5.23
CA GLU A 21 -18.52 15.66 -4.28
C GLU A 21 -17.17 14.94 -4.27
N SER A 22 -16.61 14.66 -3.09
CA SER A 22 -15.39 13.88 -2.97
C SER A 22 -15.65 12.53 -3.64
N MET A 23 -15.34 12.42 -4.93
CA MET A 23 -15.59 11.23 -5.70
C MET A 23 -14.83 10.09 -5.02
N ASP A 24 -15.50 8.96 -4.86
CA ASP A 24 -14.88 7.77 -4.30
C ASP A 24 -13.61 7.41 -5.10
N ILE A 25 -12.58 6.93 -4.40
CA ILE A 25 -11.27 6.60 -4.98
C ILE A 25 -11.45 5.65 -6.16
N GLU A 26 -12.38 4.70 -6.03
CA GLU A 26 -12.75 3.77 -7.09
C GLU A 26 -13.22 4.49 -8.36
N SER A 27 -14.14 5.43 -8.20
CA SER A 27 -14.75 6.15 -9.32
C SER A 27 -13.73 7.03 -10.02
N VAL A 28 -12.84 7.68 -9.28
CA VAL A 28 -11.76 8.50 -9.82
C VAL A 28 -10.75 7.66 -10.60
N VAL A 29 -10.24 6.57 -10.01
CA VAL A 29 -9.23 5.74 -10.68
C VAL A 29 -9.80 5.15 -11.98
N ASN A 30 -11.05 4.67 -11.94
CA ASN A 30 -11.74 4.18 -13.12
C ASN A 30 -11.95 5.29 -14.18
N ALA A 31 -12.36 6.49 -13.76
CA ALA A 31 -12.55 7.62 -14.66
C ALA A 31 -11.23 8.09 -15.28
N PHE A 32 -10.13 8.13 -14.52
CA PHE A 32 -8.80 8.51 -14.98
C PHE A 32 -8.32 7.61 -16.12
N PHE A 33 -8.44 6.29 -15.96
CA PHE A 33 -8.02 5.32 -16.98
C PHE A 33 -8.97 5.21 -18.17
N LYS A 34 -10.23 5.63 -18.02
CA LYS A 34 -11.26 5.69 -19.07
C LYS A 34 -11.30 7.01 -19.82
N ALA A 35 -10.66 8.06 -19.32
CA ALA A 35 -10.70 9.41 -19.89
C ALA A 35 -10.24 9.43 -21.37
N ASN A 36 -10.92 10.23 -22.18
CA ASN A 36 -10.69 10.30 -23.63
C ASN A 36 -9.56 11.25 -24.02
N SER A 37 -9.26 12.21 -23.14
CA SER A 37 -8.23 13.24 -23.30
C SER A 37 -7.35 13.35 -22.05
N GLU A 38 -6.10 13.80 -22.23
CA GLU A 38 -5.19 14.12 -21.13
C GLU A 38 -5.75 15.21 -20.22
N ASP A 39 -6.47 16.19 -20.77
CA ASP A 39 -7.07 17.28 -19.98
C ASP A 39 -8.21 16.76 -19.09
N GLU A 40 -9.01 15.81 -19.58
CA GLU A 40 -10.06 15.16 -18.81
C GLU A 40 -9.45 14.32 -17.67
N ALA A 41 -8.41 13.53 -17.98
CA ALA A 41 -7.68 12.75 -16.98
C ALA A 41 -7.06 13.65 -15.90
N ARG A 42 -6.51 14.81 -16.29
CA ARG A 42 -5.95 15.80 -15.37
C ARG A 42 -7.01 16.38 -14.43
N MET A 43 -8.18 16.74 -14.95
CA MET A 43 -9.30 17.22 -14.13
C MET A 43 -9.77 16.18 -13.11
N VAL A 44 -9.88 14.92 -13.53
CA VAL A 44 -10.22 13.79 -12.64
C VAL A 44 -9.14 13.57 -11.57
N LEU A 45 -7.86 13.67 -11.93
CA LEU A 45 -6.77 13.49 -10.98
C LEU A 45 -6.73 14.59 -9.91
N TYR A 46 -7.02 15.84 -10.30
CA TYR A 46 -7.05 16.98 -9.39
C TYR A 46 -8.31 17.06 -8.52
N SER A 47 -9.40 16.43 -8.93
CA SER A 47 -10.60 16.33 -8.09
C SER A 47 -10.38 15.44 -6.87
N LEU A 48 -9.42 14.52 -6.93
CA LEU A 48 -9.11 13.58 -5.86
C LEU A 48 -8.31 14.23 -4.72
N ARG A 49 -9.01 14.61 -3.66
CA ARG A 49 -8.46 15.19 -2.42
C ARG A 49 -8.36 14.14 -1.31
N ILE A 50 -7.40 13.23 -1.43
CA ILE A 50 -7.11 12.16 -0.44
C ILE A 50 -5.67 12.24 0.05
N ASP A 51 -5.30 11.41 1.04
CA ASP A 51 -3.91 11.27 1.45
C ASP A 51 -3.06 10.87 0.22
N PRO A 52 -1.97 11.60 -0.07
CA PRO A 52 -1.05 11.27 -1.17
C PRO A 52 -0.59 9.80 -1.17
N ARG A 53 -0.44 9.18 0.01
CA ARG A 53 -0.07 7.77 0.12
C ARG A 53 -1.18 6.84 -0.33
N GLU A 54 -2.41 7.12 0.08
CA GLU A 54 -3.58 6.35 -0.35
C GLU A 54 -3.79 6.48 -1.85
N LYS A 55 -3.55 7.68 -2.41
CA LYS A 55 -3.55 7.93 -3.85
C LYS A 55 -2.54 7.05 -4.59
N ILE A 56 -1.26 7.09 -4.20
CA ILE A 56 -0.22 6.27 -4.82
C ILE A 56 -0.55 4.78 -4.70
N ASN A 57 -0.99 4.33 -3.53
CA ASN A 57 -1.35 2.93 -3.29
C ASN A 57 -2.52 2.48 -4.15
N ALA A 58 -3.56 3.30 -4.30
CA ALA A 58 -4.73 2.99 -5.12
C ALA A 58 -4.36 2.82 -6.60
N PHE A 59 -3.50 3.71 -7.14
CA PHE A 59 -3.00 3.54 -8.50
C PHE A 59 -2.15 2.27 -8.63
N TYR A 60 -1.24 2.04 -7.68
CA TYR A 60 -0.38 0.86 -7.67
C TYR A 60 -1.16 -0.45 -7.63
N SER A 61 -2.12 -0.59 -6.69
CA SER A 61 -2.92 -1.81 -6.55
C SER A 61 -3.77 -2.07 -7.80
N SER A 62 -4.35 -1.03 -8.36
CA SER A 62 -5.15 -1.12 -9.59
C SER A 62 -4.30 -1.57 -10.78
N ILE A 63 -3.09 -1.02 -10.95
CA ILE A 63 -2.16 -1.36 -12.03
C ILE A 63 -1.66 -2.80 -11.89
N VAL A 64 -1.20 -3.20 -10.70
CA VAL A 64 -0.61 -4.54 -10.48
C VAL A 64 -1.65 -5.65 -10.62
N THR A 65 -2.89 -5.41 -10.20
CA THR A 65 -3.99 -6.39 -10.32
C THR A 65 -4.57 -6.44 -11.73
N SER A 66 -4.36 -5.41 -12.55
CA SER A 66 -4.88 -5.36 -13.91
C SER A 66 -4.12 -6.27 -14.89
N ASN A 67 -4.84 -6.77 -15.90
CA ASN A 67 -4.27 -7.60 -16.97
C ASN A 67 -3.58 -6.71 -18.03
N ILE A 68 -2.47 -6.07 -17.66
CA ILE A 68 -1.63 -5.29 -18.59
C ILE A 68 -0.45 -6.10 -19.13
N THR A 69 0.06 -5.70 -20.29
CA THR A 69 1.24 -6.33 -20.88
C THR A 69 2.48 -6.07 -20.05
N LYS A 70 3.46 -6.99 -20.09
CA LYS A 70 4.75 -6.82 -19.40
C LYS A 70 5.47 -5.53 -19.84
N GLU A 71 5.36 -5.17 -21.11
CA GLU A 71 5.96 -3.95 -21.66
C GLU A 71 5.35 -2.68 -21.06
N GLN A 72 4.01 -2.64 -20.92
CA GLN A 72 3.33 -1.53 -20.25
C GLN A 72 3.70 -1.46 -18.78
N MET A 73 3.74 -2.60 -18.08
CA MET A 73 4.14 -2.69 -16.68
C MET A 73 5.54 -2.10 -16.45
N THR A 74 6.51 -2.45 -17.30
CA THR A 74 7.89 -1.92 -17.23
C THR A 74 7.97 -0.41 -17.41
N LYS A 75 7.04 0.20 -18.17
CA LYS A 75 6.96 1.65 -18.33
C LYS A 75 6.28 2.35 -17.15
N ILE A 76 5.24 1.72 -16.59
CA ILE A 76 4.38 2.30 -15.56
C ILE A 76 5.01 2.24 -14.15
N LEU A 77 5.63 1.11 -13.78
CA LEU A 77 6.18 0.93 -12.43
C LEU A 77 7.25 1.96 -12.04
N PRO A 78 8.18 2.37 -12.92
CA PRO A 78 9.14 3.44 -12.59
C PRO A 78 8.47 4.78 -12.25
N ILE A 79 7.36 5.11 -12.92
CA ILE A 79 6.60 6.35 -12.65
C ILE A 79 5.99 6.31 -11.25
N LEU A 80 5.38 5.17 -10.87
CA LEU A 80 4.87 4.99 -9.51
C LEU A 80 6.00 5.02 -8.47
N SER A 81 7.15 4.43 -8.80
CA SER A 81 8.32 4.48 -7.92
C SER A 81 8.83 5.92 -7.74
N GLU A 82 8.83 6.74 -8.79
CA GLU A 82 9.16 8.18 -8.71
C GLU A 82 8.20 8.91 -7.76
N ALA A 83 6.90 8.63 -7.85
CA ALA A 83 5.89 9.20 -6.96
C ALA A 83 6.08 8.79 -5.48
N ASP A 84 6.39 7.51 -5.23
CA ASP A 84 6.64 7.01 -3.86
C ASP A 84 7.92 7.60 -3.26
N LEU A 85 8.99 7.71 -4.07
CA LEU A 85 10.24 8.38 -3.66
C LEU A 85 10.02 9.86 -3.32
N LEU A 86 9.20 10.56 -4.12
CA LEU A 86 8.81 11.94 -3.84
C LEU A 86 8.10 12.03 -2.48
N TYR A 87 7.12 11.16 -2.23
CA TYR A 87 6.39 11.11 -0.97
C TYR A 87 7.31 10.79 0.22
N GLY A 88 8.22 9.82 0.06
CA GLY A 88 9.24 9.50 1.06
C GLY A 88 10.15 10.69 1.38
N LYS A 89 10.56 11.47 0.36
CA LYS A 89 11.32 12.70 0.54
C LYS A 89 10.52 13.76 1.30
N ILE A 90 9.24 13.95 0.96
CA ILE A 90 8.34 14.86 1.67
C ILE A 90 8.25 14.48 3.14
N MET A 91 8.05 13.20 3.43
CA MET A 91 7.93 12.74 4.82
C MET A 91 9.21 12.93 5.63
N LYS A 92 10.37 12.76 5.00
CA LYS A 92 11.66 12.97 5.67
C LYS A 92 11.98 14.45 5.90
N THR A 93 11.68 15.31 4.93
CA THR A 93 12.08 16.74 4.93
C THR A 93 10.98 17.68 5.44
N GLN A 94 9.73 17.21 5.51
CA GLN A 94 8.53 18.00 5.81
C GLN A 94 8.27 19.13 4.80
N GLU A 95 8.82 19.04 3.59
CA GLU A 95 8.61 20.01 2.52
C GLU A 95 7.31 19.74 1.72
N TRP A 96 6.16 20.04 2.32
CA TRP A 96 4.83 19.82 1.72
C TRP A 96 4.61 20.54 0.38
N ARG A 97 5.43 21.54 0.05
CA ARG A 97 5.39 22.25 -1.24
C ARG A 97 5.64 21.33 -2.44
N LEU A 98 6.38 20.25 -2.22
CA LEU A 98 6.70 19.25 -3.24
C LEU A 98 5.48 18.42 -3.66
N LEU A 99 4.40 18.44 -2.88
CA LEU A 99 3.17 17.71 -3.23
C LEU A 99 2.56 18.14 -4.57
N ARG A 100 2.82 19.39 -4.99
CA ARG A 100 2.39 19.90 -6.31
C ARG A 100 2.92 19.07 -7.48
N TYR A 101 4.07 18.42 -7.33
CA TYR A 101 4.66 17.58 -8.38
C TYR A 101 4.07 16.17 -8.42
N LEU A 102 3.36 15.73 -7.37
CA LEU A 102 2.82 14.38 -7.31
C LEU A 102 1.81 14.14 -8.44
N ASP A 103 0.88 15.08 -8.63
CA ASP A 103 -0.14 14.95 -9.67
C ASP A 103 0.48 15.00 -11.08
N GLU A 104 1.53 15.80 -11.27
CA GLU A 104 2.29 15.82 -12.54
C GLU A 104 2.98 14.48 -12.82
N ILE A 105 3.56 13.83 -11.80
CA ILE A 105 4.17 12.50 -11.95
C ILE A 105 3.09 11.45 -12.24
N LEU A 106 1.98 11.45 -11.49
CA LEU A 106 0.89 10.51 -11.70
C LEU A 106 0.19 10.71 -13.05
N MET A 107 0.19 11.92 -13.59
CA MET A 107 -0.34 12.19 -14.93
C MET A 107 0.41 11.40 -16.01
N LYS A 108 1.71 11.13 -15.83
CA LYS A 108 2.49 10.29 -16.76
C LYS A 108 1.97 8.84 -16.86
N LEU A 109 1.15 8.40 -15.91
CA LEU A 109 0.53 7.05 -15.93
C LEU A 109 -0.58 6.92 -16.97
N TYR A 110 -1.13 8.04 -17.45
CA TYR A 110 -2.26 8.01 -18.36
C TYR A 110 -1.88 7.36 -19.70
N GLN A 111 -2.71 6.42 -20.11
CA GLN A 111 -2.65 5.79 -21.43
C GLN A 111 -4.07 5.72 -21.98
N LYS A 112 -4.25 6.22 -23.20
CA LYS A 112 -5.55 6.18 -23.87
C LYS A 112 -6.04 4.74 -24.01
N ASN A 113 -7.31 4.50 -23.70
CA ASN A 113 -7.97 3.19 -23.78
C ASN A 113 -7.30 2.08 -22.95
N SER A 114 -6.81 2.43 -21.75
CA SER A 114 -6.28 1.42 -20.84
C SER A 114 -7.40 0.53 -20.27
N THR A 115 -7.09 -0.76 -20.06
CA THR A 115 -8.03 -1.75 -19.49
C THR A 115 -7.99 -1.78 -17.96
N ILE A 116 -7.25 -0.86 -17.35
CA ILE A 116 -7.00 -0.81 -15.91
C ILE A 116 -8.29 -0.41 -15.19
N ARG A 117 -8.62 -1.14 -14.13
CA ARG A 117 -9.74 -0.85 -13.23
C ARG A 117 -9.25 -0.75 -11.81
N TYR A 118 -9.99 -0.02 -11.00
CA TYR A 118 -9.71 0.11 -9.59
C TYR A 118 -9.69 -1.26 -8.90
N SER A 119 -8.68 -1.46 -8.06
CA SER A 119 -8.61 -2.58 -7.13
C SER A 119 -8.07 -2.08 -5.81
N GLN A 120 -8.82 -2.27 -4.72
CA GLN A 120 -8.39 -1.82 -3.40
C GLN A 120 -7.18 -2.60 -2.87
N TYR A 121 -7.08 -3.88 -3.22
CA TYR A 121 -6.06 -4.78 -2.71
C TYR A 121 -5.29 -5.45 -3.85
N ASN A 122 -3.96 -5.43 -3.76
CA ASN A 122 -3.07 -6.11 -4.70
C ASN A 122 -2.81 -7.59 -4.36
N LEU A 123 -3.33 -8.06 -3.24
CA LEU A 123 -3.15 -9.43 -2.73
C LEU A 123 -4.50 -10.10 -2.58
N SER A 124 -4.50 -11.44 -2.72
CA SER A 124 -5.69 -12.23 -2.45
C SER A 124 -6.10 -12.15 -0.98
N TRP A 125 -7.41 -12.23 -0.74
CA TRP A 125 -7.97 -12.18 0.62
C TRP A 125 -7.36 -13.21 1.60
N PRO A 126 -7.11 -14.47 1.21
CA PRO A 126 -6.45 -15.44 2.10
C PRO A 126 -5.06 -14.99 2.55
N LEU A 127 -4.27 -14.37 1.67
CA LEU A 127 -2.93 -13.87 2.00
C LEU A 127 -2.99 -12.65 2.92
N LEU A 128 -3.92 -11.73 2.69
CA LEU A 128 -4.13 -10.56 3.56
C LEU A 128 -4.54 -10.98 4.97
N ASN A 129 -5.46 -11.94 5.09
CA ASN A 129 -5.88 -12.46 6.38
C ASN A 129 -4.72 -13.10 7.13
N ARG A 130 -3.89 -13.90 6.45
CA ARG A 130 -2.66 -14.45 7.04
C ARG A 130 -1.70 -13.35 7.50
N LEU A 131 -1.46 -12.34 6.68
CA LEU A 131 -0.55 -11.25 7.04
C LEU A 131 -1.05 -10.45 8.26
N ARG A 132 -2.36 -10.24 8.37
CA ARG A 132 -2.98 -9.48 9.48
C ARG A 132 -3.06 -10.29 10.76
N TRP A 133 -3.64 -11.49 10.72
CA TRP A 133 -3.93 -12.30 11.90
C TRP A 133 -2.71 -13.11 12.34
N ASP A 134 -2.18 -13.96 11.46
CA ASP A 134 -1.02 -14.80 11.77
C ASP A 134 0.25 -13.96 11.93
N GLY A 135 0.41 -12.91 11.10
CA GLY A 135 1.58 -12.05 11.12
C GLY A 135 1.81 -11.34 12.46
N LYS A 136 0.76 -10.98 13.20
CA LYS A 136 0.89 -10.38 14.55
C LYS A 136 1.50 -11.37 15.53
N SER A 137 1.01 -12.60 15.52
CA SER A 137 1.46 -13.66 16.42
C SER A 137 2.86 -14.14 16.07
N ILE A 138 3.18 -14.33 14.78
CA ILE A 138 4.54 -14.65 14.32
C ILE A 138 5.52 -13.56 14.73
N LYS A 139 5.16 -12.28 14.60
CA LYS A 139 6.01 -11.16 15.07
C LYS A 139 6.23 -11.18 16.59
N ARG A 140 5.22 -11.55 17.37
CA ARG A 140 5.34 -11.69 18.83
C ARG A 140 6.30 -12.84 19.18
N LEU A 141 6.10 -14.02 18.59
CA LEU A 141 6.97 -15.18 18.76
C LEU A 141 8.42 -14.84 18.39
N ALA A 142 8.62 -14.25 17.21
CA ALA A 142 9.93 -13.82 16.74
C ALA A 142 10.58 -12.82 17.72
N SER A 143 9.81 -11.93 18.34
CA SER A 143 10.34 -11.00 19.34
C SER A 143 10.79 -11.69 20.63
N ILE A 144 10.12 -12.76 21.06
CA ILE A 144 10.49 -13.51 22.26
C ILE A 144 11.74 -14.34 21.97
N MET A 145 11.73 -15.09 20.86
CA MET A 145 12.82 -15.98 20.49
C MET A 145 14.08 -15.22 20.11
N ALA A 146 13.96 -14.09 19.42
CA ALA A 146 15.11 -13.23 19.10
C ALA A 146 15.82 -12.73 20.37
N LYS A 147 15.07 -12.41 21.44
CA LYS A 147 15.66 -12.04 22.74
C LYS A 147 16.38 -13.21 23.40
N LYS A 148 15.77 -14.40 23.42
CA LYS A 148 16.38 -15.61 23.98
C LYS A 148 17.67 -16.02 23.25
N MET A 149 17.69 -15.83 21.93
CA MET A 149 18.81 -16.21 21.07
C MET A 149 19.81 -15.07 20.84
N HIS A 150 19.60 -13.88 21.41
CA HIS A 150 20.44 -12.68 21.23
C HIS A 150 20.67 -12.28 19.75
N ILE A 151 19.65 -12.42 18.90
CA ILE A 151 19.69 -12.05 17.48
C ILE A 151 18.60 -11.04 17.13
N SER A 152 18.65 -10.50 15.90
CA SER A 152 17.58 -9.63 15.41
C SER A 152 16.31 -10.43 15.08
N LYS A 153 15.14 -9.78 15.16
CA LYS A 153 13.84 -10.39 14.84
C LYS A 153 13.79 -10.88 13.38
N SER A 154 14.33 -10.12 12.45
CA SER A 154 14.38 -10.49 11.04
C SER A 154 15.30 -11.70 10.83
N THR A 155 16.49 -11.70 11.44
CA THR A 155 17.41 -12.83 11.37
C THR A 155 16.74 -14.11 11.89
N PHE A 156 16.04 -14.03 13.03
CA PHE A 156 15.28 -15.15 13.57
C PHE A 156 14.21 -15.65 12.58
N SER A 157 13.32 -14.76 12.13
CA SER A 157 12.20 -15.14 11.25
C SER A 157 12.63 -15.70 9.90
N THR A 158 13.72 -15.20 9.33
CA THR A 158 14.19 -15.62 8.00
C THR A 158 15.01 -16.90 8.05
N PHE A 159 15.95 -17.00 9.00
CA PHE A 159 16.91 -18.11 9.00
C PHE A 159 16.57 -19.19 10.01
N TYR A 160 16.25 -18.84 11.25
CA TYR A 160 16.09 -19.83 12.33
C TYR A 160 14.69 -20.43 12.37
N PHE A 161 13.66 -19.61 12.18
CA PHE A 161 12.28 -20.03 12.34
C PHE A 161 11.87 -21.21 11.43
N PRO A 162 12.22 -21.24 10.12
CA PRO A 162 11.92 -22.39 9.27
C PRO A 162 12.57 -23.69 9.75
N TYR A 163 13.81 -23.64 10.24
CA TYR A 163 14.51 -24.83 10.76
C TYR A 163 13.95 -25.28 12.10
N ILE A 164 13.58 -24.36 12.99
CA ILE A 164 12.91 -24.70 14.24
C ILE A 164 11.59 -25.43 13.96
N LEU A 165 10.78 -24.92 13.04
CA LEU A 165 9.54 -25.59 12.61
C LEU A 165 9.81 -26.98 12.04
N LEU A 166 10.91 -27.15 11.29
CA LEU A 166 11.31 -28.46 10.77
C LEU A 166 11.73 -29.44 11.89
N CYS A 167 12.49 -28.98 12.89
CA CYS A 167 12.84 -29.78 14.06
C CYS A 167 11.61 -30.18 14.88
N MET A 168 10.66 -29.26 15.05
CA MET A 168 9.37 -29.55 15.70
C MET A 168 8.55 -30.58 14.90
N LYS A 169 8.51 -30.47 13.56
CA LYS A 169 7.85 -31.45 12.68
C LYS A 169 8.43 -32.86 12.82
N ASN A 170 9.75 -32.95 12.99
CA ASN A 170 10.45 -34.21 13.19
C ASN A 170 10.47 -34.69 14.65
N LYS A 171 9.77 -34.01 15.57
CA LYS A 171 9.75 -34.29 17.01
C LYS A 171 11.14 -34.32 17.67
N SER A 172 12.13 -33.63 17.08
CA SER A 172 13.49 -33.57 17.63
C SER A 172 13.69 -32.40 18.61
N LEU A 173 12.73 -31.48 18.67
CA LEU A 173 12.76 -30.30 19.52
C LEU A 173 11.36 -30.01 20.06
N GLU A 174 11.23 -30.03 21.38
CA GLU A 174 10.06 -29.51 22.10
C GLU A 174 10.43 -28.16 22.70
N LEU A 175 9.69 -27.13 22.32
CA LEU A 175 9.85 -25.79 22.87
C LEU A 175 8.68 -25.51 23.80
N GLU A 176 8.97 -25.14 25.04
CA GLU A 176 7.98 -24.57 25.95
C GLU A 176 7.58 -23.17 25.47
N LEU A 177 6.51 -23.12 24.67
CA LEU A 177 5.90 -21.89 24.16
C LEU A 177 4.52 -21.72 24.79
N GLU A 178 4.03 -20.48 24.86
CA GLU A 178 2.65 -20.22 25.28
C GLU A 178 1.67 -20.95 24.34
N GLU A 179 0.65 -21.62 24.89
CA GLU A 179 -0.39 -22.37 24.14
C GLU A 179 -0.99 -21.55 22.98
N SER A 180 -1.05 -20.22 23.13
CA SER A 180 -1.53 -19.29 22.10
C SER A 180 -0.76 -19.33 20.76
N PHE A 181 0.42 -19.96 20.71
CA PHE A 181 1.20 -20.11 19.47
C PHE A 181 1.00 -21.46 18.78
N GLU A 182 0.40 -22.45 19.44
CA GLU A 182 0.31 -23.83 18.93
C GLU A 182 -0.42 -23.92 17.59
N ASP A 183 -1.61 -23.32 17.49
CA ASP A 183 -2.42 -23.28 16.26
C ASP A 183 -1.63 -22.74 15.06
N ILE A 184 -0.83 -21.72 15.29
CA ILE A 184 -0.05 -21.05 14.23
C ILE A 184 1.17 -21.91 13.87
N LEU A 185 1.84 -22.51 14.84
CA LEU A 185 2.98 -23.39 14.59
C LEU A 185 2.54 -24.62 13.80
N GLU A 186 1.41 -25.25 14.15
CA GLU A 186 0.86 -26.36 13.38
C GLU A 186 0.53 -25.95 11.94
N LYS A 187 -0.09 -24.78 11.77
CA LYS A 187 -0.42 -24.24 10.45
C LYS A 187 0.84 -23.99 9.61
N GLU A 188 1.87 -23.40 10.19
CA GLU A 188 3.14 -23.14 9.50
C GLU A 188 3.91 -24.44 9.22
N MET A 189 3.85 -25.43 10.11
CA MET A 189 4.43 -26.76 9.89
C MET A 189 3.78 -27.52 8.74
N LYS A 190 2.46 -27.40 8.57
CA LYS A 190 1.72 -27.99 7.43
C LYS A 190 2.12 -27.38 6.09
N LEU A 191 2.59 -26.13 6.08
CA LEU A 191 3.02 -25.42 4.87
C LEU A 191 4.45 -25.76 4.44
N LEU A 192 5.26 -26.31 5.35
CA LEU A 192 6.60 -26.83 5.02
C LEU A 192 6.47 -28.12 4.21
N LYS A 193 6.91 -28.06 2.95
CA LYS A 193 7.08 -29.26 2.09
C LYS A 193 8.20 -30.13 2.63
#